data_AF-F0X0T3-F1
#
_entry.id   AF-F0X0T3-F1
#
_cell.length_a   1.000
_cell.length_b   1.000
_cell.length_c   1.000
_cell.angle_alpha   90.00
_cell.angle_beta   90.00
_cell.angle_gamma   90.00
#
_symmetry.space_group_name_H-M   'P 1'
#
loop_
_entity.id
_entity.type
_entity.pdbx_description
1 polymer ?
#
loop_
_entity_poly.entity_id
_entity_poly.type
_entity_poly.pdbx_seq_one_letter_code
_entity_poly.pdbx_strand_id
1 'polypeptide(L)'
;MRYIGKVMFLAAVARPRKETAKNSCFGGKLQIWPFVERNIAQRTSTNLPAGTIETMPVTAVTRTEYVTMLLNNVIPAIATKFPRRSHRKVFYLQQDNSKPNIKEDDMLVGEAGRQLRLNLRLLCQAPNSPDFNVLDLGYF
;
A
#
# COMPACT_ATOMS: atom_id res chain seq x y z
N MET A 1 -31.52 6.52 9.88
CA MET A 1 -30.62 6.05 8.80
C MET A 1 -29.25 5.79 9.41
N ARG A 2 -28.78 4.54 9.43
CA ARG A 2 -27.48 4.16 10.05
C ARG A 2 -26.38 4.37 9.01
N TYR A 3 -25.65 5.48 9.11
CA TYR A 3 -24.51 5.76 8.21
C TYR A 3 -23.33 4.89 8.63
N ILE A 4 -22.96 3.92 7.79
CA ILE A 4 -21.75 3.12 7.97
C ILE A 4 -20.65 3.80 7.16
N GLY A 5 -19.63 4.30 7.87
CA GLY A 5 -18.46 4.92 7.22
C GLY A 5 -17.73 3.92 6.34
N LYS A 6 -17.33 4.36 5.14
CA LYS A 6 -16.48 3.56 4.24
C LYS A 6 -15.01 3.86 4.55
N VAL A 7 -14.20 2.82 4.67
CA VAL A 7 -12.74 2.94 4.85
C VAL A 7 -12.08 2.43 3.57
N MET A 8 -11.15 3.21 3.03
CA MET A 8 -10.29 2.79 1.91
C MET A 8 -9.04 2.10 2.45
N PHE A 9 -8.52 1.12 1.72
CA PHE A 9 -7.31 0.39 2.08
C PHE A 9 -6.35 0.32 0.88
N LEU A 10 -5.05 0.39 1.17
CA LEU A 10 -4.00 -0.02 0.24
C LEU A 10 -3.57 -1.43 0.58
N ALA A 11 -3.77 -2.38 -0.33
CA ALA A 11 -3.25 -3.74 -0.20
C ALA A 11 -2.05 -3.93 -1.12
N ALA A 12 -0.97 -4.50 -0.61
CA ALA A 12 0.17 -4.89 -1.43
C ALA A 12 0.37 -6.41 -1.37
N VAL A 13 0.43 -6.99 -2.57
CA VAL A 13 0.73 -8.41 -2.78
C VAL A 13 1.79 -8.54 -3.86
N ALA A 14 2.44 -9.68 -3.87
CA ALA A 14 3.48 -10.03 -4.80
C ALA A 14 3.41 -11.51 -5.14
N ARG A 15 4.06 -11.89 -6.25
CA ARG A 15 4.18 -13.29 -6.61
C ARG A 15 4.93 -14.07 -5.50
N PRO A 16 4.40 -15.20 -5.02
CA PRO A 16 5.12 -16.06 -4.09
C PRO A 16 6.48 -16.49 -4.63
N ARG A 17 7.49 -16.57 -3.75
CA ARG A 17 8.88 -16.92 -4.12
C ARG A 17 9.45 -17.93 -3.15
N LYS A 18 10.12 -18.96 -3.66
CA LYS A 18 10.89 -19.90 -2.85
C LYS A 18 12.25 -19.30 -2.50
N GLU A 19 12.57 -19.22 -1.22
CA GLU A 19 13.91 -18.87 -0.75
C GLU A 19 14.70 -20.15 -0.47
N THR A 20 15.46 -20.61 -1.48
CA THR A 20 16.25 -21.84 -1.37
C THR A 20 17.33 -21.81 -0.28
N ALA A 21 17.73 -20.62 0.18
CA ALA A 21 18.75 -20.47 1.22
C ALA A 21 18.24 -20.75 2.64
N LYS A 22 16.94 -20.60 2.90
CA LYS A 22 16.33 -20.76 4.24
C LYS A 22 15.32 -21.88 4.32
N ASN A 23 15.17 -22.66 3.24
CA ASN A 23 14.07 -23.61 3.04
C ASN A 23 12.68 -23.00 3.36
N SER A 24 12.52 -21.69 3.12
CA SER A 24 11.30 -20.94 3.41
C SER A 24 10.68 -20.39 2.13
N CYS A 25 9.37 -20.16 2.14
CA CYS A 25 8.65 -19.58 1.02
C CYS A 25 8.12 -18.21 1.42
N PHE A 26 8.47 -17.18 0.66
CA PHE A 26 7.78 -15.90 0.72
C PHE A 26 6.40 -16.09 0.07
N GLY A 27 5.35 -16.06 0.89
CA GLY A 27 3.97 -16.32 0.47
C GLY A 27 3.32 -15.22 -0.38
N GLY A 28 4.05 -14.17 -0.74
CA GLY A 28 3.56 -13.11 -1.62
C GLY A 28 2.72 -12.03 -0.92
N LYS A 29 2.21 -12.28 0.28
CA LYS A 29 1.45 -11.28 1.04
C LYS A 29 2.40 -10.30 1.71
N LEU A 30 2.26 -8.99 1.44
CA LEU A 30 2.96 -7.97 2.21
C LEU A 30 2.08 -7.55 3.38
N GLN A 31 1.08 -6.70 3.15
CA GLN A 31 0.18 -6.17 4.18
C GLN A 31 -0.98 -5.38 3.53
N ILE A 32 -1.93 -5.00 4.38
CA ILE A 32 -3.02 -4.07 4.06
C ILE A 32 -2.90 -2.88 5.01
N TRP A 33 -3.02 -1.66 4.48
CA TRP A 33 -2.96 -0.42 5.24
C TRP A 33 -4.24 0.41 5.06
N PRO A 34 -4.97 0.73 6.15
CA PRO A 34 -6.13 1.60 6.08
C PRO A 34 -5.73 3.06 5.86
N PHE A 35 -6.50 3.79 5.06
CA PHE A 35 -6.46 5.25 5.01
C PHE A 35 -7.35 5.81 6.14
N VAL A 36 -6.73 6.07 7.27
CA VAL A 36 -7.38 6.59 8.48
C VAL A 36 -6.55 7.69 9.13
N GLU A 37 -7.24 8.66 9.73
CA GLU A 37 -6.64 9.71 10.54
C GLU A 37 -7.01 9.53 12.01
N ARG A 38 -6.07 9.84 12.91
CA ARG A 38 -6.33 9.87 14.34
C ARG A 38 -6.65 11.31 14.75
N ASN A 39 -7.91 11.56 15.08
CA ASN A 39 -8.40 12.85 15.51
C ASN A 39 -8.86 12.79 16.96
N ILE A 40 -8.83 13.92 17.65
CA ILE A 40 -9.39 14.01 19.00
C ILE A 40 -10.88 14.28 18.87
N ALA A 41 -11.71 13.48 19.53
CA ALA A 41 -13.15 13.65 19.54
C ALA A 41 -13.50 15.04 20.10
N GLN A 42 -14.02 15.91 19.24
CA GLN A 42 -14.37 17.29 19.61
C GLN A 42 -15.72 17.38 20.34
N ARG A 43 -16.59 16.39 20.13
CA ARG A 43 -17.92 16.33 20.74
C ARG A 43 -18.07 15.04 21.51
N THR A 44 -18.64 15.15 22.70
CA THR A 44 -19.07 13.98 23.48
C THR A 44 -20.24 13.33 22.76
N SER A 45 -20.12 12.03 22.49
CA SER A 45 -21.23 11.19 22.03
C SER A 45 -21.48 10.06 23.04
N THR A 46 -22.59 9.34 22.90
CA THR A 46 -23.00 8.27 23.84
C THR A 46 -21.89 7.26 24.14
N ASN A 47 -21.03 6.96 23.16
CA ASN A 47 -19.97 5.97 23.28
C ASN A 47 -18.55 6.55 23.21
N LEU A 48 -18.42 7.88 23.13
CA LEU A 48 -17.12 8.53 22.91
C LEU A 48 -17.05 9.87 23.64
N PRO A 49 -16.44 9.93 24.83
CA PRO A 49 -16.20 11.17 25.54
C PRO A 49 -15.34 12.14 24.70
N ALA A 50 -15.63 13.45 24.80
CA ALA A 50 -14.75 14.46 24.20
C ALA A 50 -13.32 14.31 24.74
N GLY A 51 -12.33 14.46 23.86
CA GLY A 51 -10.92 14.23 24.20
C GLY A 51 -10.41 12.81 23.91
N THR A 52 -11.29 11.85 23.58
CA THR A 52 -10.87 10.50 23.20
C THR A 52 -10.21 10.52 21.82
N ILE A 53 -9.11 9.78 21.63
CA ILE A 53 -8.50 9.60 20.30
C ILE A 53 -9.42 8.70 19.47
N GLU A 54 -10.01 9.28 18.43
CA GLU A 54 -10.87 8.63 17.47
C GLU A 54 -10.11 8.35 16.17
N THR A 55 -10.37 7.20 15.56
CA THR A 55 -9.82 6.87 14.24
C THR A 55 -10.91 7.06 13.20
N MET A 56 -10.74 8.07 12.35
CA MET A 56 -11.70 8.43 11.31
C MET A 56 -11.21 7.97 9.93
N PRO A 57 -12.09 7.49 9.05
CA PRO A 57 -11.73 7.20 7.67
C PRO A 57 -11.36 8.50 6.93
N VAL A 58 -10.28 8.45 6.14
CA VAL A 58 -10.00 9.49 5.16
C VAL A 58 -11.06 9.41 4.07
N THR A 59 -11.78 10.51 3.84
CA THR A 59 -12.92 10.54 2.90
C THR A 59 -12.50 10.56 1.44
N ALA A 60 -11.32 11.13 1.14
CA ALA A 60 -10.74 11.16 -0.19
C ALA A 60 -9.21 10.97 -0.12
N VAL A 61 -8.70 9.92 -0.74
CA VAL A 61 -7.26 9.68 -0.84
C VAL A 61 -6.67 10.62 -1.89
N THR A 62 -5.80 11.53 -1.46
CA THR A 62 -5.07 12.42 -2.37
C THR A 62 -3.81 11.75 -2.91
N ARG A 63 -3.20 12.31 -3.96
CA ARG A 63 -1.91 11.80 -4.47
C ARG A 63 -0.86 11.79 -3.37
N THR A 64 -0.83 12.83 -2.56
CA THR A 64 0.12 12.97 -1.45
C THR A 64 -0.07 11.87 -0.42
N GLU A 65 -1.31 11.60 0.00
CA GLU A 65 -1.61 10.50 0.94
C GLU A 65 -1.20 9.14 0.37
N TYR A 66 -1.46 8.91 -0.92
CA TYR A 66 -1.06 7.69 -1.59
C TYR A 66 0.47 7.53 -1.65
N VAL A 67 1.21 8.57 -2.05
CA VAL A 67 2.69 8.59 -2.02
C VAL A 67 3.21 8.33 -0.61
N THR A 68 2.69 9.04 0.40
CA THR A 68 3.07 8.85 1.80
C THR A 68 2.87 7.40 2.25
N MET A 69 1.78 6.77 1.85
CA MET A 69 1.51 5.37 2.14
C MET A 69 2.55 4.45 1.48
N LEU A 70 2.96 4.71 0.23
CA LEU A 70 4.02 3.95 -0.44
C LEU A 70 5.36 4.08 0.28
N LEU A 71 5.77 5.32 0.58
CA LEU A 71 7.07 5.63 1.17
C LEU A 71 7.21 5.07 2.58
N ASN A 72 6.19 5.24 3.42
CA ASN A 72 6.27 4.90 4.84
C ASN A 72 5.94 3.44 5.12
N ASN A 73 5.18 2.79 4.23
CA ASN A 73 4.65 1.46 4.50
C ASN A 73 5.05 0.42 3.45
N VAL A 74 4.67 0.62 2.19
CA VAL A 74 4.84 -0.40 1.14
C VAL A 74 6.31 -0.68 0.85
N ILE A 75 7.10 0.36 0.61
CA ILE A 75 8.52 0.25 0.25
C ILE A 75 9.35 -0.37 1.40
N PRO A 76 9.21 0.07 2.67
CA PRO A 76 9.83 -0.61 3.80
C PRO A 76 9.39 -2.06 3.97
N ALA A 77 8.10 -2.36 3.73
CA ALA A 77 7.60 -3.74 3.79
C ALA A 77 8.22 -4.62 2.70
N ILE A 78 8.45 -4.08 1.49
CA ILE A 78 9.19 -4.78 0.43
C ILE A 78 10.61 -5.10 0.93
N ALA A 79 11.34 -4.10 1.43
CA ALA A 79 12.72 -4.26 1.91
C ALA A 79 12.84 -5.30 3.04
N THR A 80 11.81 -5.41 3.88
CA THR A 80 11.85 -6.28 5.07
C THR A 80 11.37 -7.71 4.77
N LYS A 81 10.30 -7.86 3.99
CA LYS A 81 9.61 -9.14 3.80
C LYS A 81 10.14 -9.93 2.59
N PHE A 82 10.74 -9.28 1.60
CA PHE A 82 11.25 -10.01 0.44
C PHE A 82 12.54 -10.78 0.74
N PRO A 83 12.74 -11.93 0.08
CA PRO A 83 14.01 -12.66 0.16
C PRO A 83 15.18 -11.78 -0.30
N ARG A 84 16.32 -11.81 0.41
CA ARG A 84 17.49 -10.96 0.12
C ARG A 84 18.00 -11.09 -1.32
N ARG A 85 17.90 -12.28 -1.91
CA ARG A 85 18.29 -12.51 -3.32
C ARG A 85 17.45 -11.69 -4.31
N SER A 86 16.22 -11.34 -3.94
CA SER A 86 15.34 -10.50 -4.76
C SER A 86 15.82 -9.05 -4.85
N HIS A 87 16.62 -8.57 -3.89
CA HIS A 87 17.07 -7.17 -3.83
C HIS A 87 18.01 -6.79 -4.97
N ARG A 88 18.61 -7.80 -5.64
CA ARG A 88 19.44 -7.61 -6.84
C ARG A 88 18.62 -7.43 -8.12
N LYS A 89 17.29 -7.62 -8.06
CA LYS A 89 16.39 -7.52 -9.21
C LYS A 89 15.63 -6.20 -9.17
N VAL A 90 15.06 -5.85 -10.31
CA VAL A 90 14.07 -4.76 -10.40
C VAL A 90 12.76 -5.21 -9.77
N PHE A 91 12.17 -4.36 -8.94
CA PHE A 91 10.84 -4.50 -8.38
C PHE A 91 9.90 -3.60 -9.17
N TYR A 92 8.95 -4.22 -9.86
CA TYR A 92 7.88 -3.52 -10.53
C TYR A 92 6.70 -3.42 -9.56
N LEU A 93 6.35 -2.19 -9.19
CA LEU A 93 5.18 -1.88 -8.38
C LEU A 93 4.06 -1.49 -9.34
N GLN A 94 3.15 -2.42 -9.57
CA GLN A 94 1.96 -2.19 -10.37
C GLN A 94 0.90 -1.51 -9.50
N GLN A 95 0.39 -0.38 -9.97
CA GLN A 95 -0.78 0.31 -9.40
C GLN A 95 -1.97 0.17 -10.36
N ASP A 96 -3.18 0.21 -9.81
CA ASP A 96 -4.40 0.29 -10.62
C ASP A 96 -4.45 1.63 -11.36
N ASN A 97 -5.38 1.82 -12.29
CA ASN A 97 -5.52 3.09 -13.01
C ASN A 97 -6.45 4.07 -12.26
N SER A 98 -6.60 3.96 -10.94
CA SER A 98 -7.49 4.81 -10.14
C SER A 98 -6.83 6.16 -9.85
N LYS A 99 -7.58 7.28 -9.92
CA LYS A 99 -7.03 8.54 -9.40
C LYS A 99 -6.85 8.39 -7.88
N PRO A 100 -5.67 8.70 -7.30
CA PRO A 100 -4.61 9.53 -7.85
C PRO A 100 -3.33 8.76 -8.23
N ASN A 101 -3.29 8.21 -9.45
CA ASN A 101 -2.09 7.59 -10.01
C ASN A 101 -0.86 8.48 -9.92
N ILE A 102 0.23 7.88 -9.46
CA ILE A 102 1.56 8.47 -9.50
C ILE A 102 2.18 8.16 -10.86
N LYS A 103 2.97 9.10 -11.42
CA LYS A 103 3.69 8.86 -12.67
C LYS A 103 4.73 7.75 -12.47
N GLU A 104 5.00 6.98 -13.52
CA GLU A 104 5.95 5.86 -13.48
C GLU A 104 7.38 6.29 -13.04
N ASP A 105 7.72 7.55 -13.29
CA ASP A 105 9.00 8.18 -12.95
C ASP A 105 8.89 9.14 -11.74
N ASP A 106 8.15 8.74 -10.72
CA ASP A 106 8.07 9.55 -9.50
C ASP A 106 9.38 9.47 -8.70
N MET A 107 10.07 10.61 -8.67
CA MET A 107 11.38 10.77 -8.07
C MET A 107 11.40 10.35 -6.59
N LEU A 108 10.31 10.55 -5.83
CA LEU A 108 10.27 10.22 -4.41
C LEU A 108 10.28 8.71 -4.19
N VAL A 109 9.53 7.97 -5.01
CA VAL A 109 9.45 6.50 -4.95
C VAL A 109 10.78 5.88 -5.39
N GLY A 110 11.37 6.41 -6.46
CA GLY A 110 12.70 5.98 -6.93
C GLY A 110 13.78 6.20 -5.87
N GLU A 111 13.80 7.38 -5.25
CA GLU A 111 14.77 7.74 -4.21
C GLU A 111 14.61 6.89 -2.94
N ALA A 112 13.39 6.68 -2.46
CA ALA A 112 13.14 5.81 -1.31
C ALA A 112 13.55 4.35 -1.57
N GLY A 113 13.32 3.85 -2.78
CA GLY A 113 13.86 2.56 -3.21
C GLY A 113 15.38 2.51 -3.12
N ARG A 114 16.05 3.53 -3.68
CA ARG A 114 17.52 3.64 -3.69
C ARG A 114 18.11 3.66 -2.28
N GLN A 115 17.51 4.41 -1.36
CA GLN A 115 17.94 4.47 0.05
C GLN A 115 17.90 3.10 0.73
N LEU A 116 16.93 2.25 0.37
CA LEU A 116 16.81 0.88 0.86
C LEU A 116 17.53 -0.17 0.00
N ARG A 117 18.36 0.26 -0.96
CA ARG A 117 19.07 -0.60 -1.92
C ARG A 117 18.12 -1.48 -2.74
N LEU A 118 16.96 -0.94 -3.07
CA LEU A 118 15.96 -1.52 -3.96
C LEU A 118 15.95 -0.75 -5.29
N ASN A 119 15.84 -1.48 -6.39
CA ASN A 119 15.60 -0.88 -7.70
C ASN A 119 14.09 -0.96 -7.98
N LEU A 120 13.36 0.11 -7.68
CA LEU A 120 11.90 0.18 -7.83
C LEU A 120 11.52 0.88 -9.14
N ARG A 121 10.49 0.36 -9.81
CA ARG A 121 9.83 1.01 -10.96
C ARG A 121 8.32 0.94 -10.78
N LEU A 122 7.65 2.06 -10.91
CA LEU A 122 6.19 2.10 -10.94
C LEU A 122 5.70 1.71 -12.34
N LEU A 123 4.63 0.93 -12.38
CA LEU A 123 3.91 0.60 -13.61
C LEU A 123 2.44 0.95 -13.43
N CYS A 124 1.86 1.64 -14.41
CA CYS A 124 0.42 1.83 -14.48
C CYS A 124 -0.22 0.68 -15.24
N GLN A 125 -1.33 0.13 -14.73
CA GLN A 125 -2.09 -0.88 -15.46
C GLN A 125 -2.65 -0.30 -16.77
N ALA A 126 -2.63 -1.11 -17.84
CA ALA A 126 -3.26 -0.75 -19.10
C ALA A 126 -4.78 -0.53 -18.91
N PRO A 127 -5.40 0.45 -19.59
CA PRO A 127 -6.84 0.70 -19.49
C PRO A 127 -7.66 -0.56 -19.81
N ASN A 128 -8.76 -0.79 -19.07
CA ASN A 128 -9.75 -1.86 -19.29
C ASN A 128 -9.19 -3.30 -19.30
N SER A 129 -8.13 -3.57 -18.54
CA SER A 129 -7.47 -4.88 -18.50
C SER A 129 -7.52 -5.54 -17.12
N PRO A 130 -8.72 -5.82 -16.54
CA PRO A 130 -8.86 -6.35 -15.17
C PRO A 130 -8.17 -7.71 -14.99
N ASP A 131 -8.03 -8.48 -16.07
CA ASP A 131 -7.36 -9.79 -16.09
C ASP A 131 -5.85 -9.73 -15.81
N PHE A 132 -5.27 -8.54 -15.69
CA PHE A 132 -3.84 -8.34 -15.41
C PHE A 132 -3.56 -7.77 -14.02
N ASN A 133 -4.57 -7.64 -13.16
CA ASN A 133 -4.37 -7.25 -11.76
C ASN A 133 -4.52 -8.46 -10.84
N VAL A 134 -3.42 -8.83 -10.17
CA VAL A 134 -3.41 -9.93 -9.19
C VAL A 134 -4.35 -9.66 -8.02
N LEU A 135 -4.65 -8.39 -7.71
CA LEU A 135 -5.59 -8.03 -6.65
C LEU A 135 -7.06 -8.29 -7.06
N ASP A 136 -7.43 -8.00 -8.31
CA ASP A 136 -8.80 -8.16 -8.81
C ASP A 136 -9.16 -9.62 -9.10
N LEU A 137 -8.18 -10.47 -9.39
CA LEU A 137 -8.40 -11.86 -9.80
C LEU A 137 -8.37 -12.90 -8.65
N GLY A 138 -8.00 -12.53 -7.43
CA GLY A 138 -7.87 -13.55 -6.37
C GLY A 138 -7.70 -13.07 -4.94
N TYR A 139 -7.92 -11.78 -4.65
CA TYR A 139 -7.79 -11.27 -3.28
C TYR A 139 -9.06 -10.65 -2.69
N PHE A 140 -10.02 -10.25 -3.54
CA PHE A 140 -11.34 -9.74 -3.12
C PHE A 140 -12.44 -10.77 -3.39
#